data_AF-A0A5N3P802-F1
#
_entry.id   AF-A0A5N3P802-F1
#
_cell.length_a   1.000
_cell.length_b   1.000
_cell.length_c   1.000
_cell.angle_alpha   90.00
_cell.angle_beta   90.00
_cell.angle_gamma   90.00
#
_symmetry.space_group_name_H-M   'P 1'
#
loop_
_entity.id
_entity.type
_entity.pdbx_description
1 polymer ?
#
loop_
_entity_poly.entity_id
_entity_poly.type
_entity_poly.pdbx_seq_one_letter_code
_entity_poly.pdbx_strand_id
1 'polypeptide(L)'
;MSETVIRPASQSDLGQILDLYRHLNPDDPPLDTKRAEQAWSALLASGFVTVIVADAKGSLVSSCALAIIPNLTRAAKPYGVIENVVTHPEYRRAGLGRRVLTAALDAAWRADCYKVMLATGSKLESTLRFYEGAGLVRGGKTFFQARRP
;
A
#
# COMPACT_ATOMS: atom_id res chain seq x y z
N MET A 1 -2.32 20.69 -13.89
CA MET A 1 -2.21 19.46 -13.07
C MET A 1 -3.07 19.70 -11.84
N SER A 2 -4.14 18.92 -11.65
CA SER A 2 -4.95 19.03 -10.43
C SER A 2 -4.08 18.74 -9.21
N GLU A 3 -4.21 19.58 -8.19
CA GLU A 3 -3.51 19.39 -6.92
C GLU A 3 -3.96 18.05 -6.31
N THR A 4 -3.02 17.10 -6.22
CA THR A 4 -3.26 15.82 -5.58
C THR A 4 -2.51 15.81 -4.26
N VAL A 5 -3.20 15.50 -3.17
CA VAL A 5 -2.65 15.46 -1.82
C VAL A 5 -2.31 14.01 -1.45
N ILE A 6 -1.13 13.78 -0.90
CA ILE A 6 -0.77 12.48 -0.33
C ILE A 6 -0.99 12.54 1.17
N ARG A 7 -1.83 11.66 1.71
CA ARG A 7 -2.21 11.66 3.13
C ARG A 7 -2.50 10.26 3.64
N PRO A 8 -2.48 10.03 4.97
CA PRO A 8 -3.12 8.86 5.55
C PRO A 8 -4.62 8.82 5.20
N ALA A 9 -5.14 7.61 5.02
CA ALA A 9 -6.57 7.36 4.94
C ALA A 9 -7.22 7.55 6.33
N SER A 10 -8.50 7.86 6.32
CA SER A 10 -9.35 8.14 7.46
C SER A 10 -10.57 7.21 7.47
N GLN A 11 -11.38 7.27 8.54
CA GLN A 11 -12.57 6.44 8.65
C GLN A 11 -13.54 6.65 7.47
N SER A 12 -13.68 7.88 6.97
CA SER A 12 -14.60 8.23 5.88
C SER A 12 -14.12 7.76 4.49
N ASP A 13 -12.88 7.30 4.36
CA ASP A 13 -12.32 6.88 3.07
C ASP A 13 -12.72 5.45 2.67
N LEU A 14 -13.40 4.69 3.53
CA LEU A 14 -13.71 3.26 3.32
C LEU A 14 -14.33 2.98 1.94
N GLY A 15 -15.38 3.71 1.57
CA GLY A 15 -16.06 3.47 0.29
C GLY A 15 -15.12 3.60 -0.91
N GLN A 16 -14.33 4.67 -0.95
CA GLN A 16 -13.39 4.93 -2.04
C GLN A 16 -12.19 3.96 -2.04
N ILE A 17 -11.75 3.50 -0.86
CA ILE A 17 -10.73 2.46 -0.74
C ILE A 17 -11.24 1.13 -1.31
N LEU A 18 -12.48 0.75 -0.99
CA LEU A 18 -13.10 -0.45 -1.55
C LEU A 18 -13.22 -0.35 -3.07
N ASP A 19 -13.63 0.81 -3.60
CA ASP A 19 -13.69 1.05 -5.03
C ASP A 19 -12.31 0.90 -5.70
N LEU A 20 -11.26 1.46 -5.09
CA LEU A 20 -9.89 1.29 -5.58
C LEU A 20 -9.44 -0.17 -5.56
N TYR A 21 -9.76 -0.93 -4.51
CA TYR A 21 -9.35 -2.33 -4.41
C TYR A 21 -10.04 -3.24 -5.43
N ARG A 22 -11.21 -2.87 -5.97
CA ARG A 22 -11.79 -3.60 -7.13
C ARG A 22 -10.91 -3.51 -8.38
N HIS A 23 -10.10 -2.47 -8.53
CA HIS A 23 -9.10 -2.39 -9.61
C HIS A 23 -7.82 -3.19 -9.34
N LEU A 24 -7.58 -3.54 -8.08
CA LEU A 24 -6.44 -4.35 -7.66
C LEU A 24 -6.76 -5.85 -7.83
N ASN A 25 -7.90 -6.28 -7.28
CA ASN A 25 -8.39 -7.65 -7.30
C ASN A 25 -9.83 -7.67 -7.81
N PRO A 26 -10.06 -7.67 -9.14
CA PRO A 26 -11.41 -7.64 -9.70
C PRO A 26 -12.22 -8.90 -9.40
N ASP A 27 -11.54 -10.02 -9.08
CA ASP A 27 -12.16 -11.31 -8.80
C ASP A 27 -12.52 -11.50 -7.31
N ASP A 28 -12.16 -10.55 -6.43
CA ASP A 28 -12.51 -10.63 -5.01
C ASP A 28 -14.05 -10.52 -4.84
N PRO A 29 -14.66 -11.36 -3.97
CA PRO A 29 -16.09 -11.27 -3.72
C PRO A 29 -16.45 -9.94 -3.07
N PRO A 30 -17.69 -9.44 -3.28
CA PRO A 30 -18.14 -8.24 -2.60
C PRO A 30 -18.08 -8.42 -1.08
N LEU A 31 -17.52 -7.42 -0.40
CA LEU A 31 -17.51 -7.37 1.06
C LEU A 31 -18.86 -6.88 1.57
N ASP A 32 -19.43 -7.62 2.53
CA ASP A 32 -20.54 -7.13 3.34
C ASP A 32 -20.14 -5.83 4.05
N THR A 33 -21.04 -4.84 4.06
CA THR A 33 -20.77 -3.49 4.58
C THR A 33 -20.30 -3.53 6.02
N LYS A 34 -20.99 -4.27 6.89
CA LYS A 34 -20.65 -4.35 8.32
C LYS A 34 -19.27 -4.98 8.51
N ARG A 35 -18.97 -6.06 7.76
CA ARG A 35 -17.65 -6.69 7.79
C ARG A 35 -16.55 -5.75 7.30
N ALA A 36 -16.81 -4.96 6.25
CA ALA A 36 -15.86 -3.98 5.73
C ALA A 36 -15.58 -2.88 6.76
N GLU A 37 -16.61 -2.32 7.38
CA GLU A 37 -16.50 -1.30 8.43
C GLU A 37 -15.70 -1.79 9.64
N GLN A 38 -15.98 -3.02 10.09
CA GLN A 38 -15.25 -3.63 11.21
C GLN A 38 -13.77 -3.83 10.87
N ALA A 39 -13.47 -4.40 9.69
CA ALA A 39 -12.09 -4.62 9.25
C ALA A 39 -11.34 -3.30 9.07
N TRP A 40 -12.00 -2.28 8.51
CA TRP A 40 -11.41 -0.95 8.30
C TRP A 40 -11.08 -0.26 9.61
N SER A 41 -12.03 -0.25 10.54
CA SER A 41 -11.84 0.36 11.86
C SER A 41 -10.72 -0.34 12.63
N ALA A 42 -10.64 -1.68 12.58
CA ALA A 42 -9.56 -2.44 13.19
C ALA A 42 -8.20 -2.15 12.54
N LEU A 43 -8.16 -2.01 11.21
CA LEU A 43 -6.94 -1.66 10.48
C LEU A 43 -6.43 -0.28 10.91
N LEU A 44 -7.29 0.74 10.92
CA LEU A 44 -6.93 2.10 11.31
C LEU A 44 -6.54 2.21 12.79
N ALA A 45 -7.15 1.41 13.66
CA ALA A 45 -6.83 1.36 15.08
C ALA A 45 -5.59 0.51 15.43
N SER A 46 -5.00 -0.21 14.46
CA SER A 46 -3.95 -1.20 14.74
C SER A 46 -2.67 -0.61 15.32
N GLY A 47 -2.37 0.67 15.06
CA GLY A 47 -1.10 1.31 15.41
C GLY A 47 0.11 0.83 14.60
N PHE A 48 -0.03 -0.25 13.82
CA PHE A 48 1.04 -0.83 13.01
C PHE A 48 0.88 -0.58 11.52
N VAL A 49 -0.35 -0.35 11.05
CA VAL A 49 -0.67 -0.18 9.62
C VAL A 49 -1.13 1.24 9.34
N THR A 50 -0.57 1.86 8.31
CA THR A 50 -1.05 3.13 7.75
C THR A 50 -1.39 2.90 6.28
N VAL A 51 -2.64 3.17 5.90
CA VAL A 51 -3.03 3.24 4.49
C VAL A 51 -2.77 4.66 4.00
N ILE A 52 -1.98 4.80 2.94
CA ILE A 52 -1.57 6.07 2.36
C ILE A 52 -2.27 6.21 1.02
N VAL A 53 -2.94 7.33 0.83
CA VAL A 53 -3.78 7.59 -0.34
C VAL A 53 -3.31 8.83 -1.10
N ALA A 54 -3.57 8.82 -2.41
CA ALA A 54 -3.51 10.00 -3.26
C ALA A 54 -4.93 10.51 -3.49
N ASP A 55 -5.22 11.69 -2.95
CA ASP A 55 -6.51 12.36 -3.02
C ASP A 55 -6.48 13.47 -4.08
N ALA A 56 -7.22 13.26 -5.16
CA ALA A 56 -7.42 14.22 -6.24
C ALA A 56 -8.79 14.88 -6.10
N LYS A 57 -8.84 16.02 -5.39
CA LYS A 57 -10.06 16.83 -5.17
C LYS A 57 -11.23 16.05 -4.54
N GLY A 58 -10.94 15.24 -3.53
CA GLY A 58 -11.90 14.40 -2.83
C GLY A 58 -12.05 12.99 -3.39
N SER A 59 -11.41 12.68 -4.53
CA SER A 59 -11.39 11.35 -5.13
C SER A 59 -10.07 10.63 -4.84
N LEU A 60 -10.13 9.46 -4.20
CA LEU A 60 -8.97 8.62 -3.99
C LEU A 60 -8.61 7.88 -5.27
N VAL A 61 -7.43 8.17 -5.80
CA VAL A 61 -7.00 7.70 -7.12
C VAL A 61 -5.79 6.76 -7.06
N SER A 62 -5.14 6.66 -5.91
CA SER A 62 -4.07 5.68 -5.64
C SER A 62 -4.00 5.37 -4.15
N SER A 63 -3.57 4.17 -3.80
CA SER A 63 -3.37 3.74 -2.41
C SER A 63 -2.18 2.79 -2.29
N CYS A 64 -1.59 2.73 -1.10
CA CYS A 64 -0.81 1.58 -0.62
C CYS A 64 -0.96 1.45 0.91
N ALA A 65 -0.80 0.25 1.45
CA ALA A 65 -0.78 0.00 2.89
C ALA A 65 0.65 -0.25 3.35
N LEU A 66 1.13 0.50 4.33
CA LEU A 66 2.42 0.29 4.99
C LEU A 66 2.18 -0.30 6.38
N ALA A 67 2.73 -1.48 6.64
CA ALA A 67 2.86 -2.03 7.99
C ALA A 67 4.29 -1.82 8.51
N ILE A 68 4.43 -1.28 9.73
CA ILE A 68 5.71 -1.18 10.43
C ILE A 68 5.71 -2.19 11.57
N ILE A 69 6.65 -3.14 11.53
CA ILE A 69 6.68 -4.28 12.43
C ILE A 69 7.88 -4.14 13.38
N PRO A 70 7.64 -4.10 14.71
CA PRO A 70 8.71 -4.15 15.71
C PRO A 70 9.54 -5.42 15.56
N ASN A 71 10.83 -5.32 15.87
CA ASN A 71 11.79 -6.40 15.61
C ASN A 71 12.96 -6.32 16.59
N LEU A 72 13.56 -7.47 16.92
CA LEU A 72 14.75 -7.54 17.79
C LEU A 72 16.06 -7.71 17.01
N THR A 73 15.99 -8.21 15.78
CA THR A 73 17.17 -8.34 14.92
C THR A 73 17.66 -6.97 14.45
N ARG A 74 18.88 -6.90 13.90
CA ARG A 74 19.42 -5.64 13.33
C ARG A 74 19.37 -4.47 14.34
N ALA A 75 19.85 -4.72 15.56
CA ALA A 75 19.85 -3.76 16.67
C ALA A 75 18.46 -3.24 17.03
N ALA A 76 17.48 -4.14 17.12
CA ALA A 76 16.09 -3.84 17.45
C ALA A 76 15.37 -2.84 16.52
N LYS A 77 15.91 -2.61 15.31
CA LYS A 77 15.26 -1.74 14.32
C LYS A 77 14.04 -2.41 13.70
N PRO A 78 12.91 -1.70 13.54
CA PRO A 78 11.73 -2.25 12.88
C PRO A 78 11.97 -2.50 11.38
N TYR A 79 11.01 -3.14 10.72
CA TYR A 79 10.98 -3.23 9.27
C TYR A 79 9.59 -2.95 8.72
N GLY A 80 9.54 -2.43 7.49
CA GLY A 80 8.29 -2.16 6.78
C GLY A 80 7.88 -3.30 5.85
N VAL A 81 6.57 -3.45 5.66
CA VAL A 81 5.96 -4.22 4.58
C VAL A 81 4.95 -3.35 3.87
N ILE A 82 5.04 -3.23 2.55
CA ILE A 82 4.06 -2.53 1.72
C ILE A 82 3.18 -3.57 1.01
N GLU A 83 1.87 -3.38 1.12
CA GLU A 83 0.84 -4.19 0.48
C GLU A 83 -0.19 -3.30 -0.24
N ASN A 84 -1.05 -3.94 -1.03
CA ASN A 84 -2.24 -3.31 -1.63
C ASN A 84 -1.96 -2.03 -2.43
N VAL A 85 -0.88 -2.03 -3.21
CA VAL A 85 -0.53 -0.89 -4.08
C VAL A 85 -1.45 -0.88 -5.29
N VAL A 86 -2.24 0.17 -5.44
CA VAL A 86 -3.15 0.34 -6.57
C VAL A 86 -3.22 1.79 -7.02
N THR A 87 -3.37 1.99 -8.34
CA THR A 87 -3.72 3.26 -8.95
C THR A 87 -4.90 3.03 -9.88
N HIS A 88 -5.95 3.86 -9.74
CA HIS A 88 -7.12 3.83 -10.59
C HIS A 88 -6.72 3.88 -12.07
N PRO A 89 -7.29 3.05 -12.97
CA PRO A 89 -6.84 2.93 -14.35
C PRO A 89 -6.71 4.25 -15.11
N GLU A 90 -7.69 5.15 -14.96
CA GLU A 90 -7.71 6.47 -15.61
C GLU A 90 -6.64 7.45 -15.08
N TYR A 91 -6.07 7.16 -13.91
CA TYR A 91 -5.06 7.99 -13.24
C TYR A 91 -3.66 7.36 -13.29
N ARG A 92 -3.48 6.26 -14.04
CA ARG A 92 -2.17 5.62 -14.23
C ARG A 92 -1.24 6.50 -15.08
N ARG A 93 0.07 6.23 -14.99
CA ARG A 93 1.14 6.96 -15.69
C ARG A 93 1.25 8.45 -15.34
N ALA A 94 0.53 8.92 -14.31
CA ALA A 94 0.64 10.27 -13.75
C ALA A 94 1.58 10.35 -12.52
N GLY A 95 2.36 9.29 -12.24
CA GLY A 95 3.30 9.24 -11.10
C GLY A 95 2.67 9.03 -9.72
N LEU A 96 1.34 8.91 -9.61
CA LEU A 96 0.61 8.82 -8.34
C LEU A 96 0.98 7.58 -7.51
N GLY A 97 1.09 6.42 -8.14
CA GLY A 97 1.56 5.19 -7.48
C GLY A 97 2.96 5.34 -6.87
N ARG A 98 3.86 6.06 -7.57
CA ARG A 98 5.20 6.35 -7.04
C ARG A 98 5.12 7.31 -5.85
N ARG A 99 4.23 8.31 -5.88
CA ARG A 99 4.06 9.27 -4.78
C ARG A 99 3.56 8.61 -3.50
N VAL A 100 2.58 7.70 -3.57
CA VAL A 100 2.14 6.95 -2.37
C VAL A 100 3.24 6.02 -1.84
N LEU A 101 4.00 5.36 -2.73
CA LEU A 101 5.15 4.54 -2.34
C LEU A 101 6.26 5.37 -1.70
N THR A 102 6.61 6.54 -2.26
CA THR A 102 7.60 7.43 -1.67
C THR A 102 7.16 7.87 -0.27
N ALA A 103 5.91 8.27 -0.09
CA ALA A 103 5.39 8.61 1.23
C ALA A 103 5.43 7.43 2.22
N ALA A 104 5.18 6.21 1.75
CA ALA A 104 5.32 4.99 2.57
C ALA A 104 6.77 4.72 2.98
N LEU A 105 7.71 4.82 2.04
CA LEU A 105 9.13 4.65 2.33
C LEU A 105 9.62 5.72 3.30
N ASP A 106 9.27 7.00 3.08
CA ASP A 106 9.62 8.09 3.99
C ASP A 106 9.06 7.89 5.40
N ALA A 107 7.83 7.38 5.52
CA ALA A 107 7.24 7.02 6.81
C ALA A 107 8.02 5.90 7.50
N ALA A 108 8.41 4.86 6.76
CA ALA A 108 9.21 3.77 7.30
C ALA A 108 10.61 4.26 7.75
N TRP A 109 11.27 5.10 6.97
CA TRP A 109 12.59 5.65 7.32
C TRP A 109 12.52 6.58 8.53
N ARG A 110 11.47 7.39 8.67
CA ARG A 110 11.25 8.19 9.90
C ARG A 110 11.03 7.32 11.14
N ALA A 111 10.51 6.11 10.98
CA ALA A 111 10.38 5.12 12.05
C ALA A 111 11.66 4.29 12.29
N ASP A 112 12.79 4.66 11.68
CA ASP A 112 14.07 3.95 11.73
C ASP A 112 13.99 2.49 11.26
N CYS A 113 13.09 2.20 10.31
CA CYS A 113 13.05 0.88 9.69
C CYS A 113 14.39 0.58 9.01
N TYR A 114 14.98 -0.59 9.27
CA TYR A 114 16.23 -0.97 8.60
C TYR A 114 16.02 -1.44 7.15
N LYS A 115 14.77 -1.77 6.78
CA LYS A 115 14.34 -2.13 5.42
C LYS A 115 12.83 -1.98 5.26
N VAL A 116 12.39 -1.97 4.01
CA VAL A 116 10.98 -2.13 3.61
C VAL A 116 10.88 -3.24 2.56
N MET A 117 9.85 -4.08 2.65
CA MET A 117 9.63 -5.20 1.74
C MET A 117 8.30 -5.05 1.01
N LEU A 118 8.26 -5.50 -0.25
CA LEU A 118 7.04 -5.62 -1.04
C LEU A 118 7.18 -6.88 -1.90
N ALA A 119 6.09 -7.64 -2.03
CA ALA A 119 5.98 -8.72 -2.99
C ALA A 119 4.92 -8.37 -4.03
N THR A 120 5.11 -8.80 -5.27
CA THR A 120 4.09 -8.68 -6.32
C THR A 120 3.97 -10.00 -7.06
N GLY A 121 2.74 -10.42 -7.34
CA GLY A 121 2.47 -11.56 -8.22
C GLY A 121 2.63 -11.23 -9.70
N SER A 122 2.80 -9.94 -10.05
CA SER A 122 2.94 -9.52 -11.45
C SER A 122 4.29 -9.97 -12.01
N LYS A 123 4.23 -10.69 -13.14
CA LYS A 123 5.41 -11.04 -13.94
C LYS A 123 5.70 -10.02 -15.05
N LEU A 124 4.87 -8.98 -15.16
CA LEU A 124 5.02 -7.95 -16.18
C LEU A 124 6.21 -7.06 -15.83
N GLU A 125 7.19 -7.00 -16.73
CA GLU A 125 8.40 -6.22 -16.52
C GLU A 125 8.11 -4.71 -16.33
N SER A 126 7.03 -4.20 -16.92
CA SER A 126 6.58 -2.82 -16.68
C SER A 126 6.22 -2.56 -15.21
N THR A 127 5.57 -3.52 -14.54
CA THR A 127 5.23 -3.46 -13.11
C THR A 127 6.49 -3.57 -12.26
N LEU A 128 7.43 -4.46 -12.63
CA LEU A 128 8.69 -4.62 -11.91
C LEU A 128 9.54 -3.34 -11.97
N ARG A 129 9.67 -2.74 -13.16
CA ARG A 129 10.35 -1.45 -13.34
C ARG A 129 9.67 -0.30 -12.61
N PHE A 130 8.34 -0.36 -12.44
CA PHE A 130 7.61 0.62 -11.63
C PHE A 130 8.08 0.58 -10.16
N TYR A 131 8.20 -0.60 -9.56
CA TYR A 131 8.71 -0.75 -8.19
C TYR A 131 10.19 -0.40 -8.09
N GLU A 132 11.02 -0.80 -9.07
CA GLU A 132 12.43 -0.39 -9.13
C GLU A 132 12.59 1.13 -9.21
N GLY A 133 11.77 1.79 -10.04
CA GLY A 133 11.74 3.24 -10.14
C GLY A 133 11.25 3.95 -8.86
N ALA A 134 10.58 3.24 -7.95
CA ALA A 134 10.21 3.72 -6.62
C ALA A 134 11.30 3.51 -5.56
N GLY A 135 12.43 2.88 -5.92
CA GLY A 135 13.57 2.64 -5.03
C GLY A 135 13.60 1.24 -4.40
N LEU A 136 12.71 0.34 -4.80
CA LEU A 136 12.75 -1.07 -4.39
C LEU A 136 13.74 -1.86 -5.26
N VAL A 137 14.31 -2.93 -4.72
CA VAL A 137 15.25 -3.80 -5.45
C VAL A 137 14.70 -5.22 -5.48
N ARG A 138 14.61 -5.82 -6.67
CA ARG A 138 14.24 -7.24 -6.83
C ARG A 138 15.47 -8.15 -6.76
N GLY A 139 15.26 -9.44 -6.48
CA GLY A 139 16.34 -10.44 -6.46
C GLY A 139 17.19 -10.47 -5.18
N GLY A 140 17.00 -9.54 -4.24
CA GLY A 140 17.71 -9.57 -2.95
C GLY A 140 17.26 -10.70 -2.02
N LYS A 141 16.04 -11.23 -2.19
CA LYS A 141 15.47 -12.36 -1.43
C LYS A 141 14.48 -13.17 -2.27
N THR A 142 14.36 -14.45 -1.93
CA THR A 142 13.27 -15.33 -2.39
C THR A 142 12.08 -15.20 -1.44
N PHE A 143 10.88 -14.95 -1.98
CA PHE A 143 9.63 -14.92 -1.22
C PHE A 143 8.94 -16.28 -1.29
N PHE A 144 8.47 -16.77 -0.15
CA PHE A 144 7.68 -17.99 -0.02
C PHE A 144 6.27 -17.63 0.47
N GLN A 145 5.26 -18.35 0.00
CA GLN A 145 3.88 -18.21 0.47
C GLN A 145 3.28 -19.58 0.79
N ALA A 146 2.44 -19.64 1.81
CA ALA A 146 1.53 -20.75 2.08
C ALA A 146 0.09 -20.21 2.03
N ARG A 147 -0.82 -20.94 1.39
CA ARG A 147 -2.24 -20.58 1.32
C ARG A 147 -3.05 -21.67 2.02
N ARG A 148 -4.14 -21.27 2.67
CA ARG A 148 -5.12 -22.24 3.18
C ARG A 148 -5.68 -23.01 1.98
N PRO A 149 -5.77 -24.35 2.03
CA PRO A 149 -6.39 -25.14 0.98
C PRO A 149 -7.86 -24.75 0.77
#